data_AF-A0A941QY70-F1
#
_entry.id   AF-A0A941QY70-F1
#
_cell.length_a   1.000
_cell.length_b   1.000
_cell.length_c   1.000
_cell.angle_alpha   90.00
_cell.angle_beta   90.00
_cell.angle_gamma   90.00
#
_symmetry.space_group_name_H-M   'P 1'
#
loop_
_entity.id
_entity.type
_entity.pdbx_description
1 polymer ?
#
loop_
_entity_poly.entity_id
_entity_poly.type
_entity_poly.pdbx_seq_one_letter_code
_entity_poly.pdbx_strand_id
1 'polypeptide(L)' 'MSIIYLLIPIAIALAGVAIWGFFWSVNNGQLDDLESPAHSILYDDDEHLIPDDAKPPKPADKQ' A
#
# COMPACT_ATOMS: atom_id res chain seq x y z
N MET A 1 -5.07 -38.68 -24.20
CA MET A 1 -4.23 -38.46 -23.01
C MET A 1 -2.93 -37.74 -23.37
N SER A 2 -3.01 -36.62 -24.08
CA SER A 2 -1.82 -35.85 -24.55
C SER A 2 -1.86 -34.39 -24.08
N ILE A 3 -3.05 -33.88 -23.75
CA ILE A 3 -3.26 -32.50 -23.27
C ILE A 3 -2.49 -32.19 -21.99
N ILE A 4 -2.19 -33.20 -21.17
CA ILE A 4 -1.44 -33.04 -19.93
C ILE A 4 -0.01 -32.51 -20.18
N TYR A 5 0.60 -32.87 -21.31
CA TYR A 5 1.91 -32.35 -21.71
C TYR A 5 1.87 -30.87 -22.10
N LEU A 6 0.70 -30.34 -22.45
CA LEU A 6 0.50 -28.91 -22.69
C LEU A 6 0.13 -28.17 -21.38
N LEU A 7 -0.70 -28.78 -20.54
CA LEU A 7 -1.20 -28.14 -19.32
C LEU A 7 -0.13 -27.99 -18.24
N ILE A 8 0.76 -28.98 -18.06
CA ILE A 8 1.85 -28.91 -17.09
C ILE A 8 2.75 -27.67 -17.30
N PRO A 9 3.33 -27.44 -18.50
CA PRO A 9 4.19 -26.28 -18.69
C PRO A 9 3.43 -24.95 -18.60
N ILE A 10 2.17 -24.89 -19.04
CA ILE A 10 1.32 -23.69 -18.87
C ILE A 10 1.11 -23.41 -17.38
N ALA A 11 0.79 -24.42 -16.58
CA ALA A 11 0.60 -24.25 -15.14
C ALA A 11 1.88 -23.77 -14.44
N ILE A 12 3.04 -24.32 -14.81
CA ILE A 12 4.34 -23.89 -14.29
C ILE A 12 4.62 -22.44 -14.68
N ALA A 13 4.35 -22.05 -15.93
CA ALA A 13 4.54 -20.68 -16.39
C ALA A 13 3.63 -19.70 -15.63
N LEU A 14 2.35 -20.03 -15.46
CA LEU A 14 1.40 -19.22 -14.70
C LEU A 14 1.80 -19.10 -13.22
N ALA A 15 2.22 -20.19 -12.60
CA ALA A 15 2.73 -20.17 -11.23
C ALA A 15 3.98 -19.31 -11.10
N GLY A 16 4.91 -19.40 -12.07
CA GLY A 16 6.11 -18.56 -12.13
C GLY A 16 5.79 -17.07 -12.25
N VAL A 17 4.83 -16.71 -13.12
CA VAL A 17 4.35 -15.33 -13.27
C VAL A 17 3.69 -14.84 -11.99
N ALA A 18 2.87 -15.66 -11.33
CA ALA A 18 2.23 -15.31 -10.06
C ALA A 18 3.27 -15.06 -8.95
N ILE A 19 4.27 -15.93 -8.82
CA ILE A 19 5.35 -15.78 -7.84
C ILE A 19 6.15 -14.51 -8.13
N TRP A 20 6.53 -14.28 -9.38
CA TRP A 20 7.25 -13.07 -9.77
C TRP A 20 6.43 -11.81 -9.48
N GLY A 21 5.15 -11.78 -9.86
CA GLY A 21 4.25 -10.66 -9.59
C GLY A 21 4.08 -10.40 -8.08
N PHE A 22 4.02 -11.45 -7.27
CA PHE A 22 3.99 -11.34 -5.82
C PHE A 22 5.26 -10.66 -5.27
N PHE A 23 6.44 -11.14 -5.63
CA PHE A 23 7.71 -10.53 -5.18
C PHE A 23 7.87 -9.09 -5.68
N TRP A 24 7.45 -8.80 -6.91
CA TRP A 24 7.42 -7.43 -7.43
C TRP A 24 6.50 -6.54 -6.58
N SER A 25 5.29 -6.99 -6.28
CA SER A 25 4.32 -6.23 -5.46
C SER A 25 4.82 -5.98 -4.04
N VAL A 26 5.47 -6.96 -3.42
CA VAL A 26 6.07 -6.83 -2.08
C VAL A 26 7.21 -5.80 -2.10
N ASN A 27 8.10 -5.86 -3.11
CA ASN A 27 9.20 -4.90 -3.22
C ASN A 27 8.72 -3.48 -3.60
N ASN A 28 7.59 -3.36 -4.28
CA ASN A 28 7.01 -2.06 -4.63
C ASN A 28 6.32 -1.35 -3.45
N GLY A 29 6.36 -1.91 -2.24
CA GLY A 29 5.86 -1.24 -1.04
C GLY A 29 4.33 -1.09 -0.99
N GLN A 30 3.56 -1.77 -1.85
CA GLN A 30 2.08 -1.69 -1.84
C GLN A 30 1.44 -2.17 -0.52
N LEU A 31 2.20 -2.87 0.33
CA LEU A 31 1.76 -3.29 1.65
C LEU A 31 1.93 -2.22 2.73
N ASP A 32 2.72 -1.17 2.46
CA ASP A 32 3.03 -0.08 3.40
C ASP A 32 1.96 1.03 3.32
N ASP A 33 1.27 1.15 2.18
CA ASP A 33 0.21 2.15 1.93
C ASP A 33 -1.15 1.81 2.61
N LEU A 34 -1.20 0.71 3.38
CA LEU A 34 -2.36 0.36 4.20
C LEU A 34 -2.40 1.10 5.54
N GLU A 35 -1.29 1.74 5.95
CA GLU A 35 -1.17 2.43 7.23
C GLU A 35 -1.62 3.91 7.16
N SER A 36 -1.59 4.50 5.97
CA SER A 36 -1.97 5.91 5.75
C SER A 36 -3.47 6.23 5.92
N PRO A 37 -4.43 5.41 5.44
CA PRO A 37 -5.86 5.75 5.51
C PRO A 37 -6.42 5.81 6.94
N ALA A 38 -5.87 5.02 7.86
CA ALA A 38 -6.39 4.92 9.22
C ALA A 38 -6.19 6.20 10.06
N HIS A 39 -5.13 6.96 9.76
CA HIS A 39 -4.83 8.22 10.47
C HIS A 39 -5.61 9.42 9.92
N SER A 40 -6.00 9.42 8.64
CA SER A 40 -6.80 10.52 8.06
C SER A 40 -8.20 10.62 8.69
N ILE A 41 -8.89 9.48 8.87
CA ILE A 41 -10.27 9.44 9.37
C ILE A 41 -10.43 9.95 10.82
N LEU A 42 -9.40 9.84 11.66
CA LEU A 42 -9.48 10.24 13.06
C LEU A 42 -9.09 11.70 13.30
N TYR A 43 -8.33 12.32 12.40
CA TYR A 43 -7.73 13.64 12.64
C TYR A 43 -8.17 14.73 11.64
N ASP A 44 -8.75 14.37 10.50
CA ASP A 44 -9.15 15.35 9.48
C ASP A 44 -10.40 16.16 9.88
N ASP A 45 -11.33 15.53 10.61
CA ASP A 45 -12.61 16.16 10.98
C ASP A 45 -12.48 17.07 12.22
N ASP A 46 -11.48 16.89 13.09
CA ASP A 46 -11.38 17.59 14.37
C ASP A 46 -10.42 18.80 14.36
N GLU A 47 -9.73 19.08 13.24
CA GLU A 47 -8.73 20.17 13.19
C GLU A 47 -9.35 21.55 13.47
N HIS A 48 -10.63 21.73 13.10
CA HIS A 48 -11.38 22.97 13.33
C HIS A 48 -11.95 23.10 14.75
N LEU A 49 -11.89 22.04 15.55
CA LEU A 49 -12.35 22.01 16.95
C LEU A 49 -11.24 22.36 17.94
N ILE A 50 -9.98 22.43 17.48
CA ILE A 50 -8.83 22.81 18.31
C ILE A 50 -8.88 24.33 18.55
N PRO A 51 -9.00 24.79 19.82
CA PRO A 51 -8.93 26.21 20.15
C PRO A 51 -7.62 26.86 19.68
N ASP A 52 -7.68 28.09 19.18
CA ASP A 52 -6.54 28.81 18.58
C ASP A 52 -5.34 28.96 19.54
N ASP A 53 -5.59 28.98 20.85
CA ASP A 53 -4.59 29.08 21.91
C ASP A 53 -3.93 27.74 22.27
N ALA A 54 -4.55 26.62 21.87
CA ALA A 54 -4.04 25.26 22.04
C ALA A 54 -3.33 24.71 20.79
N LYS A 55 -3.41 25.43 19.65
CA LYS A 55 -2.75 25.01 18.41
C LYS A 55 -1.22 25.12 18.57
N PRO A 56 -0.44 24.05 18.32
CA PRO A 56 1.01 24.13 18.40
C PRO A 56 1.51 25.19 17.39
N PRO A 57 2.50 26.02 17.74
CA PRO A 57 3.01 27.05 16.85
C PRO A 57 3.52 26.37 15.58
N LYS A 58 2.92 26.74 14.44
CA LYS A 58 3.32 26.22 13.13
C LYS A 58 4.84 26.41 12.99
N PRO A 59 5.62 25.36 12.69
CA PRO A 59 7.05 25.52 12.49
C PRO A 59 7.25 26.59 11.43
N ALA A 60 7.96 27.66 11.80
CA ALA A 60 8.33 28.68 10.83
C ALA A 60 9.14 27.97 9.74
N ASP A 61 8.60 27.92 8.53
CA ASP A 61 9.31 27.49 7.34
C ASP A 61 10.65 28.24 7.31
N LYS A 62 11.71 27.54 7.69
CA LYS A 62 13.06 27.97 7.36
C LYS A 62 13.25 27.61 5.90
N GLN A 63 13.00 28.59 5.04
CA GLN A 63 13.44 28.62 3.64
C GLN A 63 14.90 28.18 3.52
#